data_AF-A0A671VBI9-F1
#
_entry.id   AF-A0A671VBI9-F1
#
_cell.length_a   1.000
_cell.length_b   1.000
_cell.length_c   1.000
_cell.angle_alpha   90.00
_cell.angle_beta   90.00
_cell.angle_gamma   90.00
#
_symmetry.space_group_name_H-M   'P 1'
#
loop_
_entity.id
_entity.type
_entity.pdbx_description
1 polymer ?
#
loop_
_entity_poly.entity_id
_entity_poly.type
_entity_poly.pdbx_seq_one_letter_code
_entity_poly.pdbx_strand_id
1 'polypeptide(L)'
;MNVITCITSLYLHYNICSYRVSVAELTEEHVICYDMEKDLLPLVLSNCQYSLERGHETISQFDLPRIQQQILTRFLQGKPHITRTGIPTLVNTQDRDYDTIFKAVKGKVPQVALSSLTRNALSRGLDSYSEVCEALKILELLMGFLSMTGGDPMMSLVTYLQDILKMADQINHHILQVLHRCHLRHCVSLWQLLSSLKSENLLRLKREPFMGYPDEYHMLLTEEDKIELKTFVTKANVDQWLLEMHEFLLLRLGRPQATADYNPSWSVKEAVTAYMERKEVEVPPHVVESFPENLQLSQIVETWKYVITAKQEYLMEG
;
A
#
# COMPACT_ATOMS: atom_id res chain seq x y z
N MET A 1 -6.89 -16.10 -42.50
CA MET A 1 -7.48 -16.29 -41.15
C MET A 1 -6.32 -16.69 -40.24
N ASN A 2 -5.90 -15.80 -39.34
CA ASN A 2 -4.66 -15.98 -38.57
C ASN A 2 -4.75 -17.25 -37.72
N VAL A 3 -3.71 -18.08 -37.74
CA VAL A 3 -3.59 -19.31 -36.93
C VAL A 3 -3.81 -19.00 -35.43
N ILE A 4 -3.42 -17.79 -35.01
CA ILE A 4 -3.66 -17.24 -33.66
C ILE A 4 -5.15 -17.13 -33.32
N THR A 5 -6.02 -16.77 -34.28
CA THR A 5 -7.47 -16.62 -34.04
C THR A 5 -8.20 -17.96 -33.94
N CYS A 6 -7.67 -19.03 -34.54
CA CYS A 6 -8.21 -20.38 -34.35
C CYS A 6 -7.85 -20.94 -32.96
N ILE A 7 -6.64 -20.68 -32.46
CA ILE A 7 -6.17 -21.21 -31.17
C ILE A 7 -6.96 -20.60 -30.00
N THR A 8 -7.25 -19.29 -30.03
CA THR A 8 -8.07 -18.64 -28.99
C THR A 8 -9.53 -19.09 -29.00
N SER A 9 -10.10 -19.40 -30.18
CA SER A 9 -11.46 -19.91 -30.30
C SER A 9 -11.59 -21.37 -29.83
N LEU A 10 -10.54 -22.19 -30.02
CA LEU A 10 -10.52 -23.60 -29.61
C LEU A 10 -10.42 -23.81 -28.09
N TYR A 11 -9.74 -22.90 -27.37
CA TYR A 11 -9.57 -23.00 -25.92
C TYR A 11 -10.88 -22.73 -25.14
N LEU A 12 -11.83 -22.00 -25.72
CA LEU A 12 -13.11 -21.69 -25.10
C LEU A 12 -14.14 -22.82 -25.22
N HIS A 13 -13.93 -23.81 -26.11
CA HIS A 13 -14.92 -24.84 -26.40
C HIS A 13 -14.61 -26.23 -25.82
N TYR A 14 -13.38 -26.47 -25.35
CA TYR A 14 -12.98 -27.76 -24.79
C TYR A 14 -12.45 -27.63 -23.35
N ASN A 15 -13.33 -28.01 -22.42
CA ASN A 15 -13.09 -28.38 -21.03
C ASN A 15 -12.70 -27.29 -20.02
N ILE A 16 -13.56 -27.20 -19.00
CA ILE A 16 -13.25 -26.69 -17.66
C ILE A 16 -12.19 -27.63 -17.06
N CYS A 17 -10.92 -27.34 -17.32
CA CYS A 17 -9.81 -28.09 -16.74
C CYS A 17 -9.66 -27.71 -15.27
N SER A 18 -9.82 -28.67 -14.34
CA SER A 18 -9.58 -28.47 -12.91
C SER A 18 -8.10 -28.39 -12.55
N TYR A 19 -7.21 -28.76 -13.48
CA TYR A 19 -5.77 -28.73 -13.29
C TYR A 19 -5.25 -27.30 -13.39
N ARG A 20 -4.77 -26.77 -12.26
CA ARG A 20 -4.26 -25.40 -12.10
C ARG A 20 -2.85 -25.46 -11.52
N VAL A 21 -1.98 -24.61 -12.03
CA VAL A 21 -0.59 -24.46 -11.57
C VAL A 21 -0.30 -22.98 -11.37
N SER A 22 0.41 -22.63 -10.30
CA SER A 22 0.80 -21.24 -10.04
C SER A 22 2.02 -20.82 -10.86
N VAL A 23 2.24 -19.51 -11.05
CA VAL A 23 3.45 -19.01 -11.71
C VAL A 23 4.72 -19.39 -10.93
N ALA A 24 4.64 -19.51 -9.60
CA ALA A 24 5.78 -19.92 -8.77
C ALA A 24 6.19 -21.39 -8.98
N GLU A 25 5.29 -22.24 -9.45
CA GLU A 25 5.50 -23.68 -9.65
C GLU A 25 5.58 -24.04 -11.15
N LEU A 26 5.70 -23.03 -12.01
CA LEU A 26 5.73 -23.22 -13.46
C LEU A 26 7.01 -23.95 -13.88
N THR A 27 6.87 -24.93 -14.77
CA THR A 27 7.97 -25.64 -15.44
C THR A 27 7.73 -25.58 -16.95
N GLU A 28 8.74 -25.89 -17.76
CA GLU A 28 8.63 -25.85 -19.23
C GLU A 28 7.48 -26.74 -19.75
N GLU A 29 7.22 -27.87 -19.06
CA GLU A 29 6.15 -28.81 -19.40
C GLU A 29 4.74 -28.22 -19.25
N HIS A 30 4.57 -27.21 -18.39
CA HIS A 30 3.29 -26.53 -18.17
C HIS A 30 2.95 -25.52 -19.27
N VAL A 31 3.94 -25.09 -20.05
CA VAL A 31 3.77 -24.06 -21.08
C VAL A 31 3.48 -24.71 -22.44
N ILE A 32 2.65 -24.06 -23.26
CA ILE A 32 2.45 -24.46 -24.65
C ILE A 32 3.68 -24.00 -25.44
N CYS A 33 4.53 -24.95 -25.80
CA CYS A 33 5.74 -24.72 -26.59
C CYS A 33 5.67 -25.54 -27.88
N TYR A 34 5.96 -24.91 -29.01
CA TYR A 34 6.05 -25.57 -30.31
C TYR A 34 7.06 -24.84 -31.20
N ASP A 35 7.71 -25.58 -32.09
CA ASP A 35 8.56 -25.06 -33.17
C ASP A 35 7.78 -25.09 -34.49
N MET A 36 7.80 -23.97 -35.21
CA MET A 36 7.02 -23.83 -36.45
C MET A 36 7.49 -24.78 -37.55
N GLU A 37 8.81 -24.92 -37.72
CA GLU A 37 9.42 -25.68 -38.81
C GLU A 37 9.50 -27.16 -38.49
N LYS A 38 9.74 -27.50 -37.22
CA LYS A 38 9.91 -28.90 -36.79
C LYS A 38 8.60 -29.57 -36.40
N ASP A 39 7.65 -28.83 -35.84
CA ASP A 39 6.44 -29.43 -35.27
C ASP A 39 5.20 -29.13 -36.10
N LEU A 40 4.96 -27.86 -36.42
CA LEU A 40 3.72 -27.46 -37.10
C LEU A 40 3.75 -27.71 -38.61
N LEU A 41 4.85 -27.35 -39.29
CA LEU A 41 4.94 -27.50 -40.74
C LEU A 41 4.81 -28.97 -41.20
N PRO A 42 5.49 -29.95 -40.59
CA PRO A 42 5.31 -31.36 -40.97
C PRO A 42 3.90 -31.88 -40.67
N LEU A 43 3.29 -31.41 -39.57
CA LEU A 43 1.91 -31.74 -39.21
C LEU A 43 0.94 -31.25 -40.29
N VAL A 44 1.04 -29.98 -40.71
CA VAL A 44 0.17 -29.42 -41.75
C VAL A 44 0.36 -30.11 -43.09
N LEU A 45 1.62 -30.31 -43.52
CA LEU A 45 1.93 -30.96 -44.79
C LEU A 45 1.45 -32.42 -44.84
N SER A 46 1.53 -33.16 -43.71
CA SER A 46 1.05 -34.54 -43.63
C SER A 46 -0.48 -34.69 -43.76
N ASN A 47 -1.21 -33.59 -43.61
CA ASN A 47 -2.67 -33.53 -43.77
C ASN A 47 -3.09 -32.74 -45.02
N CYS A 48 -2.16 -32.49 -45.94
CA CYS A 48 -2.42 -31.96 -47.28
C CYS A 48 -2.64 -33.11 -48.27
N GLN A 49 -3.81 -33.14 -48.90
CA GLN A 49 -4.13 -34.10 -49.95
C GLN A 49 -4.04 -33.42 -51.31
N TYR A 50 -3.43 -34.08 -52.28
CA TYR A 50 -3.33 -33.62 -53.66
C TYR A 50 -4.25 -34.45 -54.54
N SER A 51 -5.16 -33.80 -55.25
CA SER A 51 -5.96 -34.43 -56.30
C SER A 51 -5.54 -33.92 -57.67
N LEU A 52 -5.43 -34.85 -58.62
CA LEU A 52 -5.10 -34.58 -60.02
C LEU A 52 -6.30 -34.97 -60.88
N GLU A 53 -7.04 -33.97 -61.34
CA GLU A 53 -8.11 -34.16 -62.32
C GLU A 53 -7.54 -34.04 -63.73
N ARG A 54 -7.89 -34.97 -64.64
CA ARG A 54 -7.35 -34.98 -66.01
C ARG A 54 -7.74 -33.69 -66.75
N GLY A 55 -6.75 -32.84 -67.00
CA GLY A 55 -6.89 -31.62 -67.81
C GLY A 55 -6.97 -30.31 -67.01
N HIS A 56 -6.85 -30.34 -65.68
CA HIS A 56 -6.86 -29.16 -64.81
C HIS A 56 -5.63 -29.10 -63.87
N GLU A 57 -5.39 -27.96 -63.24
CA GLU A 57 -4.29 -27.76 -62.27
C GLU A 57 -4.47 -28.63 -61.02
N THR A 58 -3.35 -28.96 -60.34
CA THR A 58 -3.36 -29.77 -59.11
C THR A 58 -4.09 -29.02 -57.99
N ILE A 59 -5.16 -29.62 -57.45
CA ILE A 59 -5.89 -29.05 -56.32
C ILE A 59 -5.29 -29.60 -55.03
N SER A 60 -4.86 -28.71 -54.14
CA SER A 60 -4.42 -29.07 -52.79
C SER A 60 -5.54 -28.81 -51.79
N GLN A 61 -5.89 -29.81 -50.99
CA GLN A 61 -6.94 -29.72 -49.98
C GLN A 61 -6.39 -30.12 -48.60
N PHE A 62 -6.60 -29.25 -47.62
CA PHE A 62 -6.18 -29.50 -46.24
C PHE A 62 -7.33 -30.07 -45.41
N ASP A 63 -7.05 -31.16 -44.69
CA ASP A 63 -7.98 -31.73 -43.70
C ASP A 63 -7.88 -30.93 -42.38
N LEU A 64 -8.55 -29.77 -42.35
CA LEU A 64 -8.56 -28.87 -41.19
C LEU A 64 -9.05 -29.55 -39.90
N PRO A 65 -10.12 -30.36 -39.90
CA PRO A 65 -10.55 -31.10 -38.70
C PRO A 65 -9.44 -31.99 -38.12
N ARG A 66 -8.72 -32.71 -38.97
CA ARG A 66 -7.63 -33.59 -38.54
C ARG A 66 -6.41 -32.82 -38.04
N ILE A 67 -6.04 -31.73 -38.71
CA ILE A 67 -4.98 -30.81 -38.24
C ILE A 67 -5.33 -30.27 -36.86
N GLN A 68 -6.56 -29.79 -36.67
CA GLN A 68 -7.05 -29.28 -35.40
C GLN A 68 -6.96 -30.33 -34.28
N GLN A 69 -7.43 -31.55 -34.53
CA GLN A 69 -7.37 -32.63 -33.54
C GLN A 69 -5.93 -32.98 -33.15
N GLN A 70 -5.01 -33.02 -34.11
CA GLN A 70 -3.60 -33.28 -33.85
C GLN A 70 -2.95 -32.16 -33.04
N ILE A 71 -3.28 -30.89 -33.31
CA ILE A 71 -2.79 -29.75 -32.52
C ILE A 71 -3.30 -29.82 -31.08
N LEU A 72 -4.60 -30.07 -30.90
CA LEU A 72 -5.20 -30.21 -29.57
C LEU A 72 -4.53 -31.33 -28.78
N THR A 73 -4.35 -32.49 -29.40
CA THR A 73 -3.81 -33.69 -28.73
C THR A 73 -2.32 -33.54 -28.40
N ARG A 74 -1.52 -32.94 -29.29
CA ARG A 74 -0.06 -32.88 -29.13
C ARG A 74 0.43 -31.71 -28.28
N PHE A 75 -0.21 -30.54 -28.37
CA PHE A 75 0.31 -29.31 -27.76
C PHE A 75 -0.54 -28.75 -26.62
N LEU A 76 -1.85 -29.01 -26.64
CA LEU A 76 -2.81 -28.34 -25.73
C LEU A 76 -3.34 -29.30 -24.66
N GLN A 77 -3.47 -30.59 -24.96
CA GLN A 77 -3.98 -31.58 -24.02
C GLN A 77 -3.06 -31.73 -22.80
N GLY A 78 -3.66 -31.71 -21.61
CA GLY A 78 -2.93 -31.86 -20.35
C GLY A 78 -2.27 -30.58 -19.82
N LYS A 79 -2.35 -29.46 -20.55
CA LYS A 79 -1.79 -28.18 -20.09
C LYS A 79 -2.65 -27.58 -18.96
N PRO A 80 -2.05 -27.13 -17.84
CA PRO A 80 -2.78 -26.53 -16.73
C PRO A 80 -3.31 -25.14 -17.07
N HIS A 81 -4.31 -24.70 -16.31
CA HIS A 81 -4.65 -23.27 -16.24
C HIS A 81 -3.68 -22.56 -15.28
N ILE A 82 -2.84 -21.68 -15.82
CA ILE A 82 -1.82 -20.95 -15.04
C ILE A 82 -2.49 -19.84 -14.22
N THR A 83 -2.33 -19.87 -12.89
CA THR A 83 -2.84 -18.82 -11.98
C THR A 83 -1.75 -17.80 -11.67
N ARG A 84 -2.13 -16.53 -11.51
CA ARG A 84 -1.21 -15.40 -11.23
C ARG A 84 -0.56 -15.42 -9.84
N THR A 85 -0.74 -16.49 -9.08
CA THR A 85 -0.18 -16.63 -7.73
C THR A 85 1.33 -16.80 -7.80
N GLY A 86 2.08 -16.03 -7.00
CA GLY A 86 3.54 -16.17 -6.90
C GLY A 86 4.36 -15.49 -7.99
N ILE A 87 3.78 -14.57 -8.77
CA ILE A 87 4.54 -13.70 -9.68
C ILE A 87 5.52 -12.87 -8.84
N PRO A 88 6.85 -12.93 -9.08
CA PRO A 88 7.81 -12.07 -8.40
C PRO A 88 7.48 -10.62 -8.72
N THR A 89 6.81 -9.96 -7.78
CA THR A 89 6.40 -8.57 -7.93
C THR A 89 7.30 -7.76 -7.02
N LEU A 90 8.06 -6.83 -7.61
CA LEU A 90 8.73 -5.77 -6.86
C LEU A 90 7.63 -4.87 -6.29
N VAL A 91 7.21 -5.14 -5.05
CA VAL A 91 6.35 -4.22 -4.31
C VAL A 91 7.24 -3.07 -3.88
N ASN A 92 7.05 -1.89 -4.47
CA ASN A 92 7.67 -0.68 -3.96
C ASN A 92 7.23 -0.53 -2.50
N THR A 93 8.16 -0.41 -1.56
CA THR A 93 7.85 -0.20 -0.14
C THR A 93 6.96 1.02 0.10
N GLN A 94 6.89 1.95 -0.87
CA GLN A 94 5.99 3.11 -0.87
C GLN A 94 4.51 2.76 -1.16
N ASP A 95 4.21 1.59 -1.73
CA ASP A 95 2.85 1.10 -2.01
C ASP A 95 2.32 0.15 -0.92
N ARG A 96 2.88 0.22 0.31
CA ARG A 96 2.34 -0.56 1.42
C ARG A 96 0.95 -0.06 1.78
N ASP A 97 -0.05 -0.90 1.58
CA ASP A 97 -1.42 -0.64 2.03
C ASP A 97 -1.51 -0.74 3.55
N TYR A 98 -1.18 0.37 4.22
CA TYR A 98 -1.21 0.47 5.66
C TYR A 98 -2.61 0.27 6.26
N ASP A 99 -3.71 0.51 5.53
CA ASP A 99 -5.03 0.14 6.03
C ASP A 99 -5.14 -1.37 6.25
N THR A 100 -4.70 -2.14 5.25
CA THR A 100 -4.72 -3.61 5.32
C THR A 100 -3.76 -4.10 6.40
N ILE A 101 -2.57 -3.53 6.52
CA ILE A 101 -1.61 -3.87 7.58
C ILE A 101 -2.20 -3.57 8.95
N PHE A 102 -2.80 -2.39 9.17
CA PHE A 102 -3.39 -2.02 10.45
C PHE A 102 -4.54 -2.93 10.83
N LYS A 103 -5.44 -3.25 9.89
CA LYS A 103 -6.53 -4.20 10.13
C LYS A 103 -5.98 -5.59 10.51
N ALA A 104 -4.98 -6.08 9.79
CA ALA A 104 -4.37 -7.37 10.06
C ALA A 104 -3.64 -7.42 11.41
N VAL A 105 -2.90 -6.37 11.76
CA VAL A 105 -2.22 -6.24 13.06
C VAL A 105 -3.25 -6.14 14.19
N LYS A 106 -4.25 -5.26 14.09
CA LYS A 106 -5.33 -5.13 15.09
C LYS A 106 -6.08 -6.45 15.33
N GLY A 107 -6.29 -7.23 14.27
CA GLY A 107 -6.95 -8.54 14.36
C GLY A 107 -6.11 -9.64 15.01
N LYS A 108 -4.78 -9.51 15.06
CA LYS A 108 -3.86 -10.51 15.64
C LYS A 108 -3.26 -10.10 16.98
N VAL A 109 -3.07 -8.80 17.19
CA VAL A 109 -2.46 -8.20 18.37
C VAL A 109 -3.31 -7.00 18.78
N PRO A 110 -4.09 -7.10 19.88
CA PRO A 110 -4.84 -5.96 20.43
C PRO A 110 -3.98 -4.70 20.52
N GLN A 111 -4.40 -3.64 19.82
CA GLN A 111 -3.69 -2.36 19.77
C GLN A 111 -4.27 -1.36 20.76
N VAL A 112 -3.41 -0.57 21.40
CA VAL A 112 -3.77 0.52 22.32
C VAL A 112 -2.97 1.78 21.98
N ALA A 113 -3.56 2.94 22.24
CA ALA A 113 -2.90 4.22 22.02
C ALA A 113 -1.70 4.41 22.96
N LEU A 114 -0.65 5.08 22.46
CA LEU A 114 0.46 5.52 23.31
C LEU A 114 -0.04 6.59 24.31
N SER A 115 0.42 6.48 25.56
CA SER A 115 0.19 7.54 26.55
C SER A 115 0.91 8.83 26.12
N SER A 116 0.38 9.99 26.50
CA SER A 116 1.01 11.28 26.21
C SER A 116 2.43 11.39 26.77
N LEU A 117 2.70 10.78 27.93
CA LEU A 117 4.04 10.70 28.50
C LEU A 117 4.99 9.90 27.61
N THR A 118 4.55 8.74 27.11
CA THR A 118 5.35 7.91 26.20
C THR A 118 5.58 8.62 24.88
N ARG A 119 4.55 9.25 24.30
CA ARG A 119 4.65 10.04 23.06
C ARG A 119 5.71 11.14 23.19
N ASN A 120 5.62 11.95 24.24
CA ASN A 120 6.57 13.04 24.49
C ASN A 120 7.99 12.55 24.80
N ALA A 121 8.13 11.37 25.40
CA ALA A 121 9.44 10.76 25.62
C ALA A 121 10.07 10.25 24.31
N LEU A 122 9.26 9.67 23.41
CA LEU A 122 9.70 9.20 22.10
C LEU A 122 10.08 10.38 21.18
N SER A 123 9.23 11.42 21.11
CA SER A 123 9.50 12.61 20.31
C SER A 123 10.77 13.35 20.72
N ARG A 124 11.09 13.36 22.02
CA ARG A 124 12.34 13.93 22.56
C ARG A 124 13.53 12.97 22.55
N GLY A 125 13.29 11.68 22.30
CA GLY A 125 14.34 10.67 22.23
C GLY A 125 14.93 10.53 20.82
N LEU A 126 14.21 10.96 19.78
CA LEU A 126 14.63 10.88 18.38
C LEU A 126 14.87 12.29 17.84
N ASP A 127 16.10 12.79 17.97
CA ASP A 127 16.43 14.20 17.73
C ASP A 127 16.72 14.51 16.25
N SER A 128 17.12 13.51 15.48
CA SER A 128 17.46 13.66 14.07
C SER A 128 16.42 13.05 13.11
N TYR A 129 16.29 13.65 11.93
CA TYR A 129 15.48 13.10 10.84
C TYR A 129 15.88 11.66 10.47
N SER A 130 17.18 11.34 10.55
CA SER A 130 17.70 9.99 10.24
C SER A 130 17.20 8.96 11.26
N GLU A 131 17.28 9.27 12.56
CA GLU A 131 16.81 8.37 13.63
C GLU A 131 15.31 8.12 13.53
N VAL A 132 14.52 9.17 13.26
CA VAL A 132 13.07 9.02 13.06
C VAL A 132 12.78 8.13 11.84
N CYS A 133 13.50 8.32 10.73
CA CYS A 133 13.35 7.50 9.54
C CYS A 133 13.75 6.04 9.77
N GLU A 134 14.84 5.80 10.50
CA GLU A 134 15.30 4.45 10.82
C GLU A 134 14.32 3.74 11.77
N ALA A 135 13.87 4.43 12.84
CA ALA A 135 12.86 3.92 13.76
C ALA A 135 11.55 3.58 13.03
N LEU A 136 11.09 4.45 12.13
CA LEU A 136 9.89 4.21 11.33
C LEU A 136 10.06 2.97 10.44
N LYS A 137 11.19 2.84 9.72
CA LYS A 137 11.46 1.67 8.86
C LYS A 137 11.48 0.36 9.65
N ILE A 138 12.10 0.36 10.84
CA ILE A 138 12.13 -0.80 11.74
C ILE A 138 10.71 -1.19 12.14
N LEU A 139 9.89 -0.20 12.52
CA LEU A 139 8.50 -0.45 12.89
C LEU A 139 7.66 -0.94 11.72
N GLU A 140 7.81 -0.36 10.52
CA GLU A 140 7.10 -0.80 9.31
C GLU A 140 7.46 -2.23 8.94
N LEU A 141 8.74 -2.62 9.06
CA LEU A 141 9.18 -3.99 8.89
C LEU A 141 8.50 -4.91 9.92
N LEU A 142 8.61 -4.56 11.21
CA LEU A 142 8.03 -5.32 12.32
C LEU A 142 6.52 -5.50 12.15
N MET A 143 5.77 -4.45 11.79
CA MET A 143 4.33 -4.54 11.52
C MET A 143 4.02 -5.43 10.31
N GLY A 144 4.89 -5.45 9.31
CA GLY A 144 4.82 -6.40 8.20
C GLY A 144 4.81 -7.85 8.70
N PHE A 145 5.71 -8.20 9.64
CA PHE A 145 5.73 -9.53 10.27
C PHE A 145 4.52 -9.76 11.17
N LEU A 146 4.19 -8.82 12.06
CA LEU A 146 3.04 -8.94 12.96
C LEU A 146 1.72 -9.12 12.21
N SER A 147 1.56 -8.50 11.03
CA SER A 147 0.37 -8.66 10.21
C SER A 147 0.20 -10.12 9.73
N MET A 148 1.27 -10.91 9.70
CA MET A 148 1.26 -12.33 9.31
C MET A 148 1.23 -13.26 10.52
N THR A 149 2.07 -13.00 11.53
CA THR A 149 2.31 -13.94 12.63
C THR A 149 1.56 -13.63 13.92
N GLY A 150 1.14 -12.36 14.11
CA GLY A 150 0.71 -11.89 15.43
C GLY A 150 1.85 -11.88 16.45
N GLY A 151 1.50 -11.84 17.74
CA GLY A 151 2.45 -11.80 18.84
C GLY A 151 1.78 -11.47 20.17
N ASP A 152 2.52 -11.60 21.28
CA ASP A 152 2.03 -11.20 22.60
C ASP A 152 1.95 -9.67 22.71
N PRO A 153 0.76 -9.08 22.95
CA PRO A 153 0.59 -7.63 23.10
C PRO A 153 1.52 -6.99 24.15
N MET A 154 1.91 -7.75 25.17
CA MET A 154 2.78 -7.32 26.27
C MET A 154 4.26 -7.55 26.03
N MET A 155 4.65 -8.16 24.91
CA MET A 155 6.06 -8.29 24.54
C MET A 155 6.64 -6.93 24.14
N SER A 156 7.81 -6.59 24.67
CA SER A 156 8.52 -5.37 24.28
C SER A 156 8.91 -5.43 22.80
N LEU A 157 8.87 -4.28 22.12
CA LEU A 157 9.34 -4.20 20.73
C LEU A 157 10.80 -4.66 20.60
N VAL A 158 11.64 -4.32 21.59
CA VAL A 158 13.07 -4.69 21.58
C VAL A 158 13.23 -6.20 21.70
N THR A 159 12.49 -6.84 22.62
CA THR A 159 12.48 -8.31 22.75
C THR A 159 12.03 -8.97 21.45
N TYR A 160 10.99 -8.46 20.79
CA TYR A 160 10.55 -9.01 19.51
C TYR A 160 11.61 -8.87 18.41
N LEU A 161 12.27 -7.71 18.32
CA LEU A 161 13.35 -7.46 17.35
C LEU A 161 14.58 -8.35 17.60
N GLN A 162 14.92 -8.57 18.86
CA GLN A 162 16.09 -9.36 19.26
C GLN A 162 15.83 -10.87 19.17
N ASP A 163 14.71 -11.34 19.73
CA ASP A 163 14.49 -12.76 19.97
C ASP A 163 13.71 -13.43 18.84
N ILE A 164 12.81 -12.69 18.16
CA ILE A 164 11.98 -13.23 17.09
C ILE A 164 12.57 -12.88 15.72
N LEU A 165 12.80 -11.58 15.46
CA LEU A 165 13.30 -11.14 14.16
C LEU A 165 14.83 -11.23 14.02
N LYS A 166 15.55 -11.48 15.13
CA LYS A 166 17.01 -11.65 15.15
C LYS A 166 17.78 -10.52 14.44
N MET A 167 17.34 -9.28 14.65
CA MET A 167 17.89 -8.11 13.94
C MET A 167 18.36 -6.96 14.84
N ALA A 168 18.31 -7.12 16.16
CA ALA A 168 18.71 -6.08 17.10
C ALA A 168 20.16 -5.59 16.89
N ASP A 169 21.09 -6.48 16.54
CA ASP A 169 22.50 -6.13 16.33
C ASP A 169 22.74 -5.21 15.12
N GLN A 170 21.76 -5.10 14.22
CA GLN A 170 21.82 -4.24 13.02
C GLN A 170 21.18 -2.87 13.24
N ILE A 171 20.59 -2.64 14.42
CA ILE A 171 19.85 -1.41 14.76
C ILE A 171 20.71 -0.54 15.66
N ASN A 172 20.67 0.78 15.45
CA ASN A 172 21.32 1.72 16.35
C ASN A 172 20.83 1.53 17.81
N HIS A 173 21.77 1.37 18.74
CA HIS A 173 21.50 1.15 20.16
C HIS A 173 20.63 2.24 20.78
N HIS A 174 20.81 3.51 20.39
CA HIS A 174 19.98 4.62 20.86
C HIS A 174 18.52 4.45 20.45
N ILE A 175 18.26 4.02 19.21
CA ILE A 175 16.90 3.74 18.73
C ILE A 175 16.28 2.60 19.53
N LEU A 176 17.02 1.52 19.80
CA LEU A 176 16.54 0.43 20.66
C LEU A 176 16.19 0.91 22.06
N GLN A 177 17.02 1.77 22.67
CA GLN A 177 16.74 2.35 24.00
C GLN A 177 15.45 3.17 24.01
N VAL A 178 15.19 3.96 22.96
CA VAL A 178 13.97 4.73 22.82
C VAL A 178 12.76 3.81 22.64
N LEU A 179 12.87 2.81 21.76
CA LEU A 179 11.79 1.86 21.45
C LEU A 179 11.49 0.87 22.58
N HIS A 180 12.42 0.64 23.51
CA HIS A 180 12.23 -0.22 24.70
C HIS A 180 10.99 0.14 25.52
N ARG A 181 10.54 1.40 25.45
CA ARG A 181 9.34 1.91 26.14
C ARG A 181 8.03 1.41 25.51
N CYS A 182 8.10 0.74 24.37
CA CYS A 182 6.96 0.28 23.60
C CYS A 182 6.84 -1.25 23.59
N HIS A 183 5.61 -1.72 23.39
CA HIS A 183 5.24 -3.12 23.29
C HIS A 183 4.48 -3.35 21.98
N LEU A 184 4.27 -4.61 21.58
CA LEU A 184 3.59 -4.94 20.32
C LEU A 184 2.16 -4.39 20.23
N ARG A 185 1.49 -4.16 21.37
CA ARG A 185 0.20 -3.46 21.43
C ARG A 185 0.25 -1.98 21.02
N HIS A 186 1.43 -1.35 20.90
CA HIS A 186 1.54 0.08 20.57
C HIS A 186 1.88 0.33 19.10
N CYS A 187 2.07 -0.70 18.27
CA CYS A 187 2.65 -0.57 16.93
C CYS A 187 1.92 0.43 16.03
N VAL A 188 0.58 0.39 15.98
CA VAL A 188 -0.19 1.31 15.12
C VAL A 188 -0.06 2.76 15.59
N SER A 189 -0.21 3.01 16.89
CA SER A 189 -0.07 4.36 17.46
C SER A 189 1.36 4.88 17.36
N LEU A 190 2.36 4.00 17.46
CA LEU A 190 3.76 4.35 17.27
C LEU A 190 4.07 4.69 15.81
N TRP A 191 3.46 3.99 14.85
CA TRP A 191 3.63 4.31 13.43
C TRP A 191 3.11 5.70 13.13
N GLN A 192 1.91 6.02 13.63
CA GLN A 192 1.28 7.33 13.47
C GLN A 192 2.16 8.46 14.04
N LEU A 193 2.77 8.22 15.21
CA LEU A 193 3.70 9.17 15.81
C LEU A 193 4.97 9.34 14.97
N LEU A 194 5.64 8.24 14.61
CA LEU A 194 6.91 8.29 13.89
C LEU A 194 6.74 8.85 12.47
N SER A 195 5.62 8.56 11.81
CA SER A 195 5.27 9.15 10.51
C SER A 195 5.05 10.65 10.63
N SER A 196 4.34 11.12 11.66
CA SER A 196 4.15 12.56 11.92
C SER A 196 5.48 13.24 12.20
N LEU A 197 6.30 12.68 13.10
CA LEU A 197 7.63 13.21 13.42
C LEU A 197 8.54 13.29 12.19
N LYS A 198 8.43 12.34 11.25
CA LYS A 198 9.18 12.39 10.00
C LYS A 198 8.79 13.62 9.17
N SER A 199 7.48 13.85 9.00
CA SER A 199 6.97 15.03 8.27
C SER A 199 7.27 16.34 9.00
N GLU A 200 7.16 16.38 10.32
CA GLU A 200 7.54 17.53 11.16
C GLU A 200 9.03 17.86 11.03
N ASN A 201 9.90 16.85 11.01
CA ASN A 201 11.34 17.05 10.79
C ASN A 201 11.65 17.59 9.40
N LEU A 202 10.89 17.22 8.36
CA LEU A 202 11.03 17.82 7.04
C LEU A 202 10.72 19.32 7.07
N LEU A 203 9.65 19.73 7.76
CA LEU A 203 9.33 21.15 7.95
C LEU A 203 10.48 21.90 8.64
N ARG A 204 11.04 21.34 9.72
CA ARG A 204 12.20 21.92 10.42
C ARG A 204 13.42 22.07 9.50
N LEU A 205 13.60 21.13 8.57
CA LEU A 205 14.63 21.17 7.54
C LEU A 205 14.27 22.04 6.33
N LYS A 206 13.17 22.79 6.38
CA LYS A 206 12.63 23.62 5.28
C LYS A 206 12.37 22.82 4.00
N ARG A 207 11.97 21.56 4.14
CA ARG A 207 11.56 20.67 3.05
C ARG A 207 10.05 20.43 3.13
N GLU A 208 9.44 20.27 1.97
CA GLU A 208 7.99 20.06 1.88
C GLU A 208 7.64 18.56 2.07
N PRO A 209 6.89 18.20 3.13
CA PRO A 209 6.58 16.80 3.46
C PRO A 209 5.58 16.13 2.50
N PHE A 210 4.78 16.90 1.77
CA PHE A 210 3.69 16.38 0.93
C PHE A 210 3.85 16.69 -0.56
N MET A 211 5.07 16.89 -1.06
CA MET A 211 5.35 17.27 -2.47
C MET A 211 4.71 16.38 -3.56
N GLY A 212 4.32 15.15 -3.26
CA GLY A 212 3.73 14.21 -4.22
C GLY A 212 2.21 14.19 -4.25
N TYR A 213 1.56 15.10 -3.53
CA TYR A 213 0.11 15.14 -3.36
C TYR A 213 -0.52 16.00 -4.46
N PRO A 214 -1.82 15.80 -4.76
CA PRO A 214 -2.53 16.66 -5.72
C PRO A 214 -2.47 18.13 -5.30
N ASP A 215 -2.10 19.02 -6.24
CA ASP A 215 -1.93 20.46 -6.02
C ASP A 215 -3.20 21.11 -5.44
N GLU A 216 -4.37 20.52 -5.68
CA GLU A 216 -5.66 21.00 -5.17
C GLU A 216 -5.74 21.01 -3.63
N TYR A 217 -4.91 20.23 -2.93
CA TYR A 217 -4.85 20.18 -1.46
C TYR A 217 -3.82 21.15 -0.84
N HIS A 218 -3.14 21.95 -1.66
CA HIS A 218 -2.06 22.86 -1.26
C HIS A 218 -2.46 24.35 -1.32
N MET A 219 -3.76 24.67 -1.29
CA MET A 219 -4.18 26.07 -1.22
C MET A 219 -3.71 26.73 0.08
N LEU A 220 -3.24 27.97 -0.06
CA LEU A 220 -2.76 28.77 1.05
C LEU A 220 -3.89 29.12 2.03
N LEU A 221 -3.52 29.21 3.31
CA LEU A 221 -4.37 29.76 4.35
C LEU A 221 -4.45 31.27 4.23
N THR A 222 -5.65 31.82 4.44
CA THR A 222 -5.84 33.26 4.63
C THR A 222 -5.33 33.70 6.00
N GLU A 223 -5.20 35.01 6.22
CA GLU A 223 -4.82 35.52 7.55
C GLU A 223 -5.91 35.28 8.60
N GLU A 224 -7.18 35.26 8.19
CA GLU A 224 -8.30 34.92 9.07
C GLU A 224 -8.22 33.46 9.52
N ASP A 225 -7.98 32.52 8.58
CA ASP A 225 -7.78 31.10 8.88
C ASP A 225 -6.66 30.89 9.91
N LYS A 226 -5.54 31.61 9.74
CA LYS A 226 -4.39 31.53 10.66
C LYS A 226 -4.75 32.01 12.07
N ILE A 227 -5.51 33.10 12.18
CA ILE A 227 -5.95 33.64 13.49
C ILE A 227 -6.86 32.63 14.21
N GLU A 228 -7.81 32.04 13.48
CA GLU A 228 -8.71 31.02 14.05
C GLU A 228 -7.94 29.76 14.46
N LEU A 229 -7.03 29.28 13.62
CA LEU A 229 -6.17 28.12 13.93
C LEU A 229 -5.25 28.38 15.13
N LYS A 230 -4.67 29.58 15.25
CA LYS A 230 -3.85 29.95 16.42
C LYS A 230 -4.70 29.95 17.70
N THR A 231 -5.94 30.45 17.60
CA THR A 231 -6.89 30.41 18.71
C THR A 231 -7.26 28.96 19.09
N PHE A 232 -7.44 28.08 18.11
CA PHE A 232 -7.67 26.66 18.33
C PHE A 232 -6.50 25.97 19.06
N VAL A 233 -5.26 26.22 18.63
CA VAL A 233 -4.04 25.63 19.22
C VAL A 233 -3.85 26.00 20.70
N THR A 234 -4.19 27.22 21.08
CA THR A 234 -3.99 27.73 22.45
C THR A 234 -5.04 27.24 23.46
N LYS A 235 -6.20 26.77 23.00
CA LYS A 235 -7.33 26.38 23.86
C LYS A 235 -7.24 24.95 24.39
N ALA A 236 -6.52 24.05 23.72
CA ALA A 236 -6.54 22.64 24.06
C ALA A 236 -5.29 21.88 23.59
N ASN A 237 -5.13 20.64 24.06
CA ASN A 237 -4.11 19.73 23.52
C ASN A 237 -4.54 19.21 22.14
N VAL A 238 -3.91 19.76 21.09
CA VAL A 238 -4.14 19.40 19.69
C VAL A 238 -3.35 18.17 19.20
N ASP A 239 -2.56 17.51 20.06
CA ASP A 239 -1.66 16.42 19.68
C ASP A 239 -2.39 15.28 18.97
N GLN A 240 -3.50 14.82 19.55
CA GLN A 240 -4.24 13.69 19.00
C GLN A 240 -4.85 14.07 17.65
N TRP A 241 -5.42 15.26 17.54
CA TRP A 241 -5.99 15.74 16.28
C TRP A 241 -4.94 15.88 15.19
N LEU A 242 -3.77 16.43 15.50
CA LEU A 242 -2.64 16.53 14.56
C LEU A 242 -2.18 15.17 14.03
N LEU A 243 -2.14 14.15 14.90
CA LEU A 243 -1.79 12.79 14.51
C LEU A 243 -2.84 12.15 13.61
N GLU A 244 -4.14 12.34 13.88
CA GLU A 244 -5.21 11.81 13.02
C GLU A 244 -5.26 12.53 11.68
N MET A 245 -5.08 13.85 11.67
CA MET A 245 -4.99 14.64 10.45
C MET A 245 -3.77 14.24 9.60
N HIS A 246 -2.61 13.97 10.23
CA HIS A 246 -1.43 13.44 9.53
C HIS A 246 -1.68 12.06 8.92
N GLU A 247 -2.29 11.16 9.68
CA GLU A 247 -2.64 9.83 9.19
C GLU A 247 -3.64 9.91 8.02
N PHE A 248 -4.64 10.79 8.11
CA PHE A 248 -5.59 11.05 7.03
C PHE A 248 -4.89 11.55 5.76
N LEU A 249 -3.97 12.53 5.89
CA LEU A 249 -3.12 12.99 4.80
C LEU A 249 -2.36 11.80 4.16
N LEU A 250 -1.68 10.97 4.95
CA LEU A 250 -0.91 9.84 4.43
C LEU A 250 -1.76 8.76 3.77
N LEU A 251 -2.86 8.35 4.39
CA LEU A 251 -3.60 7.14 4.01
C LEU A 251 -4.78 7.41 3.08
N ARG A 252 -5.23 8.66 2.95
CA ARG A 252 -6.33 9.03 2.06
C ARG A 252 -5.86 9.95 0.97
N LEU A 253 -5.25 11.08 1.32
CA LEU A 253 -4.91 12.11 0.35
C LEU A 253 -3.63 11.83 -0.43
N GLY A 254 -2.74 10.99 0.10
CA GLY A 254 -1.53 10.53 -0.59
C GLY A 254 -1.76 9.42 -1.63
N ARG A 255 -3.01 8.98 -1.85
CA ARG A 255 -3.34 7.90 -2.79
C ARG A 255 -3.51 8.43 -4.22
N PRO A 256 -3.27 7.59 -5.25
CA PRO A 256 -3.71 7.89 -6.60
C PRO A 256 -5.22 8.16 -6.61
N GLN A 257 -5.66 9.18 -7.35
CA GLN A 257 -7.07 9.58 -7.47
C GLN A 257 -7.73 10.04 -6.15
N ALA A 258 -6.96 10.48 -5.15
CA ALA A 258 -7.50 10.98 -3.88
C ALA A 258 -8.61 12.04 -4.06
N THR A 259 -8.51 12.91 -5.06
CA THR A 259 -9.50 13.96 -5.35
C THR A 259 -10.86 13.44 -5.83
N ALA A 260 -10.92 12.20 -6.34
CA ALA A 260 -12.19 11.55 -6.68
C ALA A 260 -12.93 11.05 -5.42
N ASP A 261 -12.18 10.55 -4.43
CA ASP A 261 -12.72 10.03 -3.17
C ASP A 261 -12.95 11.13 -2.13
N TYR A 262 -12.13 12.18 -2.16
CA TYR A 262 -12.14 13.30 -1.22
C TYR A 262 -12.10 14.63 -1.96
N ASN A 263 -13.26 15.25 -2.14
CA ASN A 263 -13.35 16.52 -2.86
C ASN A 263 -12.61 17.64 -2.10
N PRO A 264 -11.67 18.37 -2.73
CA PRO A 264 -10.97 19.49 -2.10
C PRO A 264 -11.88 20.58 -1.51
N SER A 265 -13.13 20.73 -1.96
CA SER A 265 -14.05 21.73 -1.40
C SER A 265 -14.75 21.31 -0.11
N TRP A 266 -14.62 20.05 0.33
CA TRP A 266 -15.23 19.56 1.57
C TRP A 266 -14.58 20.16 2.81
N SER A 267 -15.33 20.24 3.91
CA SER A 267 -14.80 20.71 5.20
C SER A 267 -13.72 19.75 5.74
N VAL A 268 -12.59 20.32 6.18
CA VAL A 268 -11.53 19.56 6.90
C VAL A 268 -12.09 18.91 8.15
N LYS A 269 -12.90 19.67 8.91
CA LYS A 269 -13.47 19.22 10.17
C LYS A 269 -14.34 17.99 9.96
N GLU A 270 -15.30 18.07 9.06
CA GLU A 270 -16.23 16.98 8.78
C GLU A 270 -15.51 15.75 8.21
N ALA A 271 -14.61 15.95 7.25
CA ALA A 271 -13.90 14.85 6.60
C ALA A 271 -13.00 14.07 7.57
N VAL A 272 -12.22 14.77 8.41
CA VAL A 272 -11.34 14.13 9.39
C VAL A 272 -12.14 13.54 10.56
N THR A 273 -13.22 14.19 11.00
CA THR A 273 -14.15 13.63 12.01
C THR A 273 -14.76 12.32 11.51
N ALA A 274 -15.31 12.31 10.29
CA ALA A 274 -15.87 11.09 9.69
C ALA A 274 -14.81 9.99 9.50
N TYR A 275 -13.55 10.36 9.23
CA TYR A 275 -12.44 9.42 9.19
C TYR A 275 -12.16 8.78 10.56
N MET A 276 -12.12 9.59 11.62
CA MET A 276 -11.91 9.11 13.00
C MET A 276 -13.05 8.21 13.47
N GLU A 277 -14.30 8.56 13.17
CA GLU A 277 -15.47 7.73 13.48
C GLU A 277 -15.38 6.36 12.81
N ARG A 278 -15.01 6.30 11.53
CA ARG A 278 -14.78 5.03 10.81
C ARG A 278 -13.64 4.20 11.41
N LYS A 279 -12.68 4.85 12.08
CA LYS A 279 -11.56 4.21 12.78
C LYS A 279 -11.92 3.79 14.21
N GLU A 280 -13.12 4.12 14.68
CA GLU A 280 -13.59 3.94 16.06
C GLU A 280 -12.71 4.69 17.08
N VAL A 281 -12.24 5.87 16.70
CA VAL A 281 -11.47 6.77 17.58
C VAL A 281 -12.36 7.95 17.98
N GLU A 282 -12.42 8.24 19.28
CA GLU A 282 -13.19 9.36 19.81
C GLU A 282 -12.64 10.70 19.31
N VAL A 283 -13.53 11.55 18.79
CA VAL A 283 -13.18 12.90 18.34
C VAL A 283 -13.08 13.81 19.56
N PRO A 284 -11.94 14.48 19.79
CA PRO A 284 -11.77 15.33 20.96
C PRO A 284 -12.81 16.47 21.01
N PRO A 285 -13.45 16.74 22.16
CA PRO A 285 -14.51 17.76 22.25
C PRO A 285 -14.09 19.15 21.75
N HIS A 286 -12.84 19.54 22.00
CA HIS A 286 -12.30 20.84 21.56
C HIS A 286 -12.24 20.99 20.04
N VAL A 287 -12.17 19.89 19.27
CA VAL A 287 -12.26 19.93 17.80
C VAL A 287 -13.68 20.31 17.40
N VAL A 288 -14.69 19.70 18.03
CA VAL A 288 -16.10 20.00 17.76
C VAL A 288 -16.43 21.45 18.16
N GLU A 289 -15.89 21.93 19.27
CA GLU A 289 -16.23 23.25 19.81
C GLU A 289 -15.45 24.42 19.19
N SER A 290 -14.21 24.20 18.75
CA SER A 290 -13.29 25.30 18.43
C SER A 290 -12.52 25.16 17.11
N PHE A 291 -12.60 24.04 16.40
CA PHE A 291 -11.95 23.93 15.09
C PHE A 291 -12.70 24.76 14.03
N PRO A 292 -12.00 25.51 13.16
CA PRO A 292 -12.62 26.34 12.14
C PRO A 292 -13.58 25.58 11.21
N GLU A 293 -14.79 26.09 11.01
CA GLU A 293 -15.81 25.44 10.18
C GLU A 293 -15.56 25.61 8.68
N ASN A 294 -14.97 26.74 8.29
CA ASN A 294 -14.84 27.15 6.89
C ASN A 294 -13.60 26.56 6.18
N LEU A 295 -12.71 25.88 6.91
CA LEU A 295 -11.51 25.29 6.33
C LEU A 295 -11.86 24.13 5.41
N GLN A 296 -11.37 24.20 4.18
CA GLN A 296 -11.61 23.19 3.16
C GLN A 296 -10.44 22.22 3.04
N LEU A 297 -10.70 21.01 2.53
CA LEU A 297 -9.67 20.01 2.25
C LEU A 297 -8.60 20.55 1.31
N SER A 298 -8.93 21.51 0.45
CA SER A 298 -8.00 22.24 -0.39
C SER A 298 -6.89 22.96 0.39
N GLN A 299 -7.12 23.28 1.67
CA GLN A 299 -6.19 23.94 2.58
C GLN A 299 -5.60 23.01 3.65
N ILE A 300 -5.89 21.70 3.58
CA ILE A 300 -5.56 20.75 4.66
C ILE A 300 -4.07 20.61 4.90
N VAL A 301 -3.26 20.61 3.82
CA VAL A 301 -1.80 20.51 3.93
C VAL A 301 -1.24 21.73 4.66
N GLU A 302 -1.64 22.94 4.24
CA GLU A 302 -1.21 24.18 4.89
C GLU A 302 -1.73 24.29 6.33
N THR A 303 -2.95 23.82 6.59
CA THR A 303 -3.53 23.74 7.93
C THR A 303 -2.66 22.89 8.86
N TRP A 304 -2.29 21.67 8.43
CA TRP A 304 -1.45 20.79 9.26
C TRP A 304 -0.08 21.40 9.55
N LYS A 305 0.57 21.97 8.53
CA LYS A 305 1.87 22.65 8.66
C LYS A 305 1.80 23.85 9.61
N TYR A 306 0.75 24.67 9.49
CA TYR A 306 0.55 25.84 10.32
C TYR A 306 0.33 25.47 11.79
N VAL A 307 -0.54 24.50 12.07
CA VAL A 307 -0.86 24.07 13.44
C VAL A 307 0.38 23.51 14.16
N ILE A 308 1.26 22.78 13.46
CA ILE A 308 2.54 22.34 14.01
C ILE A 308 3.44 23.52 14.37
N THR A 309 3.57 24.48 13.46
CA THR A 309 4.43 25.66 13.67
C THR A 309 3.92 26.50 14.82
N ALA A 310 2.62 26.82 14.83
CA ALA A 310 1.96 27.58 15.90
C ALA A 310 2.07 26.88 17.26
N LYS A 311 1.97 25.55 17.31
CA LYS A 311 2.17 24.77 18.54
C LYS A 311 3.61 24.87 19.05
N GLN A 312 4.60 24.81 18.16
CA GLN A 312 6.01 24.96 18.55
C GLN A 312 6.31 26.35 19.09
N GLU A 313 5.78 27.40 18.47
CA GLU A 313 5.89 28.78 18.94
C GLU A 313 5.29 28.93 20.35
N TYR A 314 4.07 28.42 20.56
CA TYR A 314 3.40 28.47 21.87
C TYR A 314 4.19 27.75 22.97
N LEU A 315 4.81 26.60 22.66
CA LEU A 315 5.66 25.85 23.61
C LEU A 315 7.00 26.53 23.92
N MET A 316 7.44 27.49 23.09
CA MET A 316 8.66 28.27 23.31
C MET A 316 8.38 29.58 24.05
N GLU A 317 7.15 30.10 23.97
CA GLU A 317 6.71 31.33 24.64
C GLU A 317 6.23 31.11 26.09
N GLY A 318 5.86 29.88 26.46
CA GLY A 318 5.42 29.49 27.80
C GLY A 318 6.50 28.81 28.64
#